data_AF-A0AAV0QVX8-F1
#
_entry.id   AF-A0AAV0QVX8-F1
#
_cell.length_a   1.000
_cell.length_b   1.000
_cell.length_c   1.000
_cell.angle_alpha   90.00
_cell.angle_beta   90.00
_cell.angle_gamma   90.00
#
_symmetry.space_group_name_H-M   'P 1'
#
loop_
_entity.id
_entity.type
_entity.pdbx_description
1 polymer ?
#
loop_
_entity_poly.entity_id
_entity_poly.type
_entity_poly.pdbx_seq_one_letter_code
_entity_poly.pdbx_strand_id
1 'polypeptide(L)'
;MEEITNVMEYEEIARQKLPKMVYDYYASGAEDQWTLKENRNAFSRILFRPRILVDVSNIDMTTTVLGFKISMPIMIAPTAMQKMAHPDGENATARAASAADTIMTLSSWATSSVEEVASTGPGIRFFQLYVYKDRNVVAQLVRRAERAGFKAIALTVDTPRLGRREADIKNRFALPPNLTLKNFEGLDLGKMTVDKTSDSGLASYVAGQVDRTLSWKDVKWLQTITSLPILVKGVLTAEDGKAKKPTQTQFLLPTFLLASGGLTISSWCVE
;
A
#
# COMPACT_ATOMS: atom_id res chain seq x y z
N MET A 1 -11.40 -27.48 9.75
CA MET A 1 -11.07 -26.07 10.04
C MET A 1 -12.23 -25.54 10.84
N GLU A 2 -11.95 -24.89 11.97
CA GLU A 2 -12.97 -24.10 12.66
C GLU A 2 -13.54 -23.04 11.71
N GLU A 3 -14.80 -22.70 11.90
CA GLU A 3 -15.48 -21.66 11.13
C GLU A 3 -14.81 -20.30 11.42
N ILE A 4 -14.37 -19.62 10.36
CA ILE A 4 -13.73 -18.30 10.48
C ILE A 4 -14.81 -17.23 10.46
N THR A 5 -14.87 -16.41 11.50
CA THR A 5 -15.96 -15.45 11.75
C THR A 5 -15.52 -14.00 11.78
N ASN A 6 -14.21 -13.72 11.92
CA ASN A 6 -13.70 -12.35 11.90
C ASN A 6 -12.28 -12.23 11.32
N VAL A 7 -11.86 -10.98 11.04
CA VAL A 7 -10.57 -10.70 10.40
C VAL A 7 -9.37 -11.13 11.27
N MET A 8 -9.47 -11.03 12.60
CA MET A 8 -8.34 -11.33 13.49
C MET A 8 -8.05 -12.83 13.56
N GLU A 9 -9.03 -13.68 13.31
CA GLU A 9 -8.82 -15.13 13.19
C GLU A 9 -7.98 -15.49 11.96
N TYR A 10 -8.04 -14.71 10.88
CA TYR A 10 -7.12 -14.89 9.74
C TYR A 10 -5.67 -14.57 10.11
N GLU A 11 -5.41 -13.61 11.00
CA GLU A 11 -4.06 -13.34 11.51
C GLU A 11 -3.51 -14.55 12.26
N GLU A 12 -4.31 -15.18 13.11
CA GLU A 12 -3.91 -16.37 13.85
C GLU A 12 -3.64 -17.56 12.91
N ILE A 13 -4.49 -17.78 11.90
CA ILE A 13 -4.24 -18.79 10.87
C ILE A 13 -2.97 -18.49 10.08
N ALA A 14 -2.74 -17.22 9.73
CA ALA A 14 -1.52 -16.80 9.04
C ALA A 14 -0.28 -17.04 9.90
N ARG A 15 -0.35 -16.77 11.21
CA ARG A 15 0.72 -17.06 12.18
C ARG A 15 1.08 -18.54 12.25
N GLN A 16 0.07 -19.42 12.15
CA GLN A 16 0.28 -20.86 12.17
C GLN A 16 0.81 -21.42 10.84
N LYS A 17 0.44 -20.81 9.71
CA LYS A 17 0.80 -21.31 8.36
C LYS A 17 2.08 -20.73 7.78
N LEU A 18 2.37 -19.47 8.04
CA LEU A 18 3.50 -18.78 7.43
C LEU A 18 4.81 -19.09 8.16
N PRO A 19 5.95 -19.14 7.43
CA PRO A 19 7.26 -19.14 8.07
C PRO A 19 7.40 -17.92 8.99
N LYS A 20 8.02 -18.10 10.16
CA LYS A 20 8.18 -17.03 11.17
C LYS A 20 8.67 -15.70 10.58
N MET A 21 9.72 -15.75 9.73
CA MET A 21 10.28 -14.55 9.09
C MET A 21 9.26 -13.81 8.23
N VAL A 22 8.39 -14.54 7.50
CA VAL A 22 7.36 -13.97 6.63
C VAL A 22 6.22 -13.42 7.45
N TYR A 23 5.74 -14.17 8.46
CA TYR A 23 4.71 -13.69 9.37
C TYR A 23 5.16 -12.41 10.09
N ASP A 24 6.35 -12.43 10.69
CA ASP A 24 6.91 -11.29 11.41
C ASP A 24 7.11 -10.08 10.48
N TYR A 25 7.50 -10.30 9.22
CA TYR A 25 7.63 -9.21 8.23
C TYR A 25 6.32 -8.44 8.05
N TYR A 26 5.20 -9.17 7.92
CA TYR A 26 3.88 -8.57 7.80
C TYR A 26 3.41 -8.01 9.16
N ALA A 27 3.40 -8.80 10.22
CA ALA A 27 2.80 -8.42 11.49
C ALA A 27 3.57 -7.32 12.25
N SER A 28 4.87 -7.12 11.99
CA SER A 28 5.71 -6.23 12.80
C SER A 28 5.41 -4.74 12.61
N GLY A 29 5.27 -4.05 13.74
CA GLY A 29 5.38 -2.60 13.87
C GLY A 29 6.82 -2.12 14.01
N ALA A 30 7.00 -0.80 14.11
CA ALA A 30 8.32 -0.21 14.39
C ALA A 30 8.65 -0.26 15.89
N GLU A 31 9.91 -0.58 16.21
CA GLU A 31 10.47 -0.60 17.57
C GLU A 31 9.59 -1.36 18.57
N ASP A 32 9.16 -0.73 19.66
CA ASP A 32 8.29 -1.33 20.69
C ASP A 32 6.84 -1.57 20.21
N GLN A 33 6.54 -1.24 18.96
CA GLN A 33 5.24 -1.45 18.30
C GLN A 33 4.08 -0.75 19.01
N TRP A 34 4.36 0.34 19.73
CA TRP A 34 3.36 1.09 20.47
C TRP A 34 2.24 1.61 19.56
N THR A 35 2.61 2.25 18.44
CA THR A 35 1.63 2.77 17.47
C THR A 35 0.83 1.67 16.80
N LEU A 36 1.42 0.49 16.56
CA LEU A 36 0.67 -0.67 16.04
C LEU A 36 -0.46 -1.07 17.00
N LYS A 37 -0.14 -1.20 18.30
CA LYS A 37 -1.13 -1.50 19.33
C LYS A 37 -2.16 -0.37 19.45
N GLU A 38 -1.70 0.87 19.39
CA GLU A 38 -2.55 2.04 19.52
C GLU A 38 -3.53 2.21 18.35
N ASN A 39 -3.13 1.87 17.12
CA ASN A 39 -4.02 1.87 15.96
C ASN A 39 -5.26 1.02 16.18
N ARG A 40 -5.13 -0.11 16.88
CA ARG A 40 -6.26 -0.97 17.27
C ARG A 40 -7.03 -0.39 18.45
N ASN A 41 -6.32 -0.01 19.52
CA ASN A 41 -6.94 0.48 20.75
C ASN A 41 -7.72 1.79 20.56
N ALA A 42 -7.33 2.62 19.60
CA ALA A 42 -8.00 3.88 19.31
C ALA A 42 -9.46 3.69 18.90
N PHE A 43 -9.76 2.67 18.10
CA PHE A 43 -11.14 2.36 17.71
C PHE A 43 -12.00 2.00 18.93
N SER A 44 -11.44 1.33 19.95
CA SER A 44 -12.16 0.98 21.17
C SER A 44 -12.54 2.17 22.04
N ARG A 45 -11.97 3.36 21.79
CA ARG A 45 -12.30 4.60 22.49
C ARG A 45 -13.38 5.43 21.78
N ILE A 46 -13.78 5.03 20.57
CA ILE A 46 -14.87 5.66 19.82
C ILE A 46 -16.15 4.86 20.10
N LEU A 47 -17.11 5.49 20.77
CA LEU A 47 -18.37 4.85 21.14
C LEU A 47 -19.50 5.22 20.17
N PHE A 48 -20.38 4.27 19.89
CA PHE A 48 -21.56 4.51 19.06
C PHE A 48 -22.68 5.19 19.86
N ARG A 49 -23.40 6.09 19.19
CA ARG A 49 -24.68 6.67 19.66
C ARG A 49 -25.77 6.34 18.64
N PRO A 50 -26.29 5.09 18.64
CA PRO A 50 -27.19 4.63 17.59
C PRO A 50 -28.46 5.49 17.56
N ARG A 51 -28.93 5.77 16.34
CA ARG A 51 -30.24 6.38 16.12
C ARG A 51 -31.26 5.26 15.99
N ILE A 52 -32.19 5.19 16.93
CA ILE A 52 -33.25 4.18 16.95
C ILE A 52 -34.46 4.63 16.12
N LEU A 53 -35.34 3.69 15.75
CA LEU A 53 -36.54 3.93 14.94
C LEU A 53 -36.22 4.58 13.57
N VAL A 54 -35.08 4.22 12.99
CA VAL A 54 -34.71 4.54 11.61
C VAL A 54 -34.99 3.31 10.77
N ASP A 55 -35.69 3.47 9.65
CA ASP A 55 -35.89 2.39 8.70
C ASP A 55 -34.56 2.07 8.01
N VAL A 56 -34.02 0.90 8.34
CA VAL A 56 -32.79 0.33 7.79
C VAL A 56 -33.07 -0.96 7.02
N SER A 57 -34.30 -1.13 6.52
CA SER A 57 -34.69 -2.27 5.68
C SER A 57 -33.91 -2.33 4.36
N ASN A 58 -33.41 -1.19 3.89
CA ASN A 58 -32.51 -1.08 2.74
C ASN A 58 -31.26 -0.28 3.12
N ILE A 59 -30.10 -0.93 3.13
CA ILE A 59 -28.80 -0.33 3.44
C ILE A 59 -27.97 -0.29 2.15
N ASP A 60 -27.69 0.92 1.67
CA ASP A 60 -26.78 1.14 0.55
C ASP A 60 -25.41 1.57 1.08
N MET A 61 -24.39 0.72 0.88
CA MET A 61 -23.00 1.02 1.24
C MET A 61 -22.20 1.60 0.07
N THR A 62 -22.80 1.75 -1.12
CA THR A 62 -22.10 2.22 -2.29
C THR A 62 -21.61 3.66 -2.09
N THR A 63 -20.40 3.94 -2.57
CA THR A 63 -19.81 5.28 -2.49
C THR A 63 -18.95 5.55 -3.73
N THR A 64 -18.34 6.73 -3.81
CA THR A 64 -17.47 7.14 -4.91
C THR A 64 -16.12 7.59 -4.37
N VAL A 65 -15.04 7.03 -4.91
CA VAL A 65 -13.66 7.43 -4.58
C VAL A 65 -13.00 7.94 -5.84
N LEU A 66 -12.56 9.21 -5.84
CA LEU A 66 -11.94 9.88 -7.00
C LEU A 66 -12.78 9.80 -8.30
N GLY A 67 -14.11 9.81 -8.16
CA GLY A 67 -15.03 9.68 -9.30
C GLY A 67 -15.35 8.24 -9.73
N PHE A 68 -14.77 7.23 -9.07
CA PHE A 68 -15.07 5.82 -9.33
C PHE A 68 -16.04 5.28 -8.28
N LYS A 69 -17.18 4.75 -8.74
CA LYS A 69 -18.16 4.09 -7.87
C LYS A 69 -17.57 2.76 -7.36
N ILE A 70 -17.76 2.48 -6.07
CA ILE A 70 -17.39 1.22 -5.41
C ILE A 70 -18.56 0.72 -4.55
N SER A 71 -18.60 -0.57 -4.25
CA SER A 71 -19.69 -1.23 -3.52
C SER A 71 -19.75 -0.88 -2.03
N MET A 72 -18.61 -0.50 -1.45
CA MET A 72 -18.46 -0.21 -0.02
C MET A 72 -17.25 0.72 0.22
N PRO A 73 -17.23 1.53 1.30
CA PRO A 73 -16.12 2.42 1.62
C PRO A 73 -14.91 1.68 2.23
N ILE A 74 -14.58 0.50 1.72
CA ILE A 74 -13.50 -0.38 2.22
C ILE A 74 -12.65 -0.79 1.02
N MET A 75 -11.40 -0.33 0.99
CA MET A 75 -10.46 -0.59 -0.11
C MET A 75 -9.25 -1.40 0.37
N ILE A 76 -8.62 -2.15 -0.55
CA ILE A 76 -7.38 -2.88 -0.26
C ILE A 76 -6.19 -1.95 -0.41
N ALA A 77 -5.39 -1.86 0.64
CA ALA A 77 -4.23 -1.01 0.70
C ALA A 77 -2.94 -1.66 0.17
N PRO A 78 -1.90 -0.86 -0.13
CA PRO A 78 -0.67 -1.40 -0.69
C PRO A 78 0.15 -2.12 0.39
N THR A 79 0.32 -3.42 0.21
CA THR A 79 1.24 -4.28 0.98
C THR A 79 2.23 -4.91 0.01
N ALA A 80 3.51 -4.90 0.38
CA ALA A 80 4.58 -5.38 -0.49
C ALA A 80 4.66 -6.92 -0.49
N MET A 81 5.21 -7.48 -1.57
CA MET A 81 5.66 -8.87 -1.64
C MET A 81 4.60 -9.93 -1.27
N GLN A 82 3.37 -9.82 -1.78
CA GLN A 82 2.26 -10.69 -1.36
C GLN A 82 2.45 -12.17 -1.72
N LYS A 83 3.33 -12.50 -2.68
CA LYS A 83 3.65 -13.89 -3.01
C LYS A 83 4.41 -14.65 -1.92
N MET A 84 4.91 -13.98 -0.88
CA MET A 84 5.41 -14.68 0.31
C MET A 84 4.26 -15.27 1.14
N ALA A 85 3.06 -14.68 1.10
CA ALA A 85 1.90 -15.16 1.84
C ALA A 85 1.13 -16.27 1.10
N HIS A 86 1.02 -16.17 -0.22
CA HIS A 86 0.33 -17.15 -1.06
C HIS A 86 0.88 -17.10 -2.49
N PRO A 87 1.04 -18.23 -3.22
CA PRO A 87 1.63 -18.24 -4.56
C PRO A 87 1.01 -17.27 -5.57
N ASP A 88 -0.30 -17.05 -5.50
CA ASP A 88 -1.00 -16.10 -6.37
C ASP A 88 -0.74 -14.62 -6.03
N GLY A 89 -0.34 -14.33 -4.79
CA GLY A 89 -0.03 -12.99 -4.29
C GLY A 89 -1.00 -11.89 -4.75
N GLU A 90 -0.45 -10.85 -5.38
CA GLU A 90 -1.21 -9.69 -5.82
C GLU A 90 -2.27 -10.01 -6.88
N ASN A 91 -2.11 -11.10 -7.63
CA ASN A 91 -3.12 -11.51 -8.61
C ASN A 91 -4.40 -12.05 -7.93
N ALA A 92 -4.26 -12.77 -6.81
CA ALA A 92 -5.42 -13.17 -6.01
C ALA A 92 -6.12 -11.95 -5.41
N THR A 93 -5.34 -11.00 -4.87
CA THR A 93 -5.85 -9.75 -4.31
C THR A 93 -6.61 -8.93 -5.35
N ALA A 94 -6.09 -8.83 -6.57
CA ALA A 94 -6.74 -8.11 -7.67
C ALA A 94 -8.07 -8.74 -8.08
N ARG A 95 -8.12 -10.08 -8.18
CA ARG A 95 -9.37 -10.81 -8.45
C ARG A 95 -10.38 -10.60 -7.34
N ALA A 96 -9.96 -10.68 -6.08
CA ALA A 96 -10.83 -10.48 -4.92
C ALA A 96 -11.40 -9.06 -4.86
N ALA A 97 -10.57 -8.03 -5.05
CA ALA A 97 -11.02 -6.63 -5.09
C ALA A 97 -12.04 -6.40 -6.20
N SER A 98 -11.81 -6.98 -7.38
CA SER A 98 -12.72 -6.87 -8.52
C SER A 98 -14.04 -7.58 -8.27
N ALA A 99 -14.02 -8.78 -7.67
CA ALA A 99 -15.23 -9.52 -7.31
C ALA A 99 -16.03 -8.82 -6.19
N ALA A 100 -15.35 -8.15 -5.27
CA ALA A 100 -15.97 -7.33 -4.23
C ALA A 100 -16.36 -5.92 -4.71
N ASP A 101 -16.08 -5.57 -5.98
CA ASP A 101 -16.32 -4.25 -6.57
C ASP A 101 -15.75 -3.09 -5.74
N THR A 102 -14.48 -3.24 -5.34
CA THR A 102 -13.73 -2.23 -4.60
C THR A 102 -12.33 -2.00 -5.17
N ILE A 103 -11.64 -0.97 -4.67
CA ILE A 103 -10.33 -0.56 -5.15
C ILE A 103 -9.22 -1.42 -4.52
N MET A 104 -8.28 -1.86 -5.35
CA MET A 104 -6.98 -2.36 -4.92
C MET A 104 -5.89 -1.32 -5.15
N THR A 105 -5.08 -1.03 -4.13
CA THR A 105 -3.84 -0.28 -4.30
C THR A 105 -2.65 -1.23 -4.38
N LEU A 106 -1.98 -1.30 -5.52
CA LEU A 106 -0.80 -2.15 -5.71
C LEU A 106 0.46 -1.47 -5.16
N SER A 107 1.31 -2.20 -4.44
CA SER A 107 2.61 -1.68 -3.97
C SER A 107 3.61 -1.54 -5.12
N SER A 108 4.45 -0.51 -5.09
CA SER A 108 5.63 -0.46 -5.97
C SER A 108 6.58 -1.64 -5.73
N TRP A 109 6.60 -2.22 -4.53
CA TRP A 109 7.38 -3.41 -4.15
C TRP A 109 6.57 -4.71 -4.25
N ALA A 110 5.62 -4.77 -5.18
CA ALA A 110 4.86 -5.98 -5.46
C ALA A 110 5.72 -7.08 -6.09
N THR A 111 5.36 -8.33 -5.79
CA THR A 111 5.87 -9.56 -6.42
C THR A 111 5.11 -9.95 -7.69
N SER A 112 4.24 -9.06 -8.16
CA SER A 112 3.58 -9.12 -9.46
C SER A 112 3.61 -7.72 -10.07
N SER A 113 3.84 -7.62 -11.38
CA SER A 113 3.93 -6.32 -12.05
C SER A 113 2.57 -5.66 -12.20
N VAL A 114 2.53 -4.35 -12.50
CA VAL A 114 1.28 -3.65 -12.86
C VAL A 114 0.55 -4.32 -14.03
N GLU A 115 1.27 -4.89 -15.00
CA GLU A 115 0.68 -5.59 -16.14
C GLU A 115 0.11 -6.96 -15.76
N GLU A 116 0.84 -7.74 -14.96
CA GLU A 116 0.34 -9.02 -14.45
C GLU A 116 -0.95 -8.81 -13.65
N VAL A 117 -0.96 -7.80 -12.78
CA VAL A 117 -2.13 -7.45 -11.96
C VAL A 117 -3.29 -6.92 -12.80
N ALA A 118 -3.02 -6.14 -13.86
CA ALA A 118 -4.05 -5.69 -14.78
C ALA A 118 -4.62 -6.85 -15.61
N SER A 119 -3.81 -7.84 -15.96
CA SER A 119 -4.21 -9.01 -16.73
C SER A 119 -5.21 -9.92 -16.02
N THR A 120 -5.38 -9.78 -14.70
CA THR A 120 -6.33 -10.61 -13.94
C THR A 120 -7.80 -10.29 -14.23
N GLY A 121 -8.09 -9.22 -14.97
CA GLY A 121 -9.43 -8.81 -15.35
C GLY A 121 -9.75 -7.34 -15.06
N PRO A 122 -10.97 -6.89 -15.37
CA PRO A 122 -11.42 -5.53 -15.06
C PRO A 122 -11.44 -5.31 -13.55
N GLY A 123 -11.17 -4.07 -13.11
CA GLY A 123 -11.18 -3.68 -11.69
C GLY A 123 -10.56 -2.31 -11.49
N ILE A 124 -11.00 -1.57 -10.47
CA ILE A 124 -10.46 -0.25 -10.15
C ILE A 124 -9.17 -0.43 -9.33
N ARG A 125 -8.06 0.09 -9.85
CA ARG A 125 -6.74 -0.11 -9.24
C ARG A 125 -5.99 1.20 -9.10
N PHE A 126 -5.37 1.41 -7.94
CA PHE A 126 -4.43 2.50 -7.67
C PHE A 126 -3.01 1.94 -7.55
N PHE A 127 -2.01 2.77 -7.80
CA PHE A 127 -0.61 2.36 -7.75
C PHE A 127 0.13 3.16 -6.67
N GLN A 128 0.60 2.48 -5.63
CA GLN A 128 1.42 3.09 -4.60
C GLN A 128 2.84 3.32 -5.13
N LEU A 129 3.36 4.52 -4.88
CA LEU A 129 4.64 4.97 -5.40
C LEU A 129 5.52 5.51 -4.27
N TYR A 130 6.77 5.05 -4.24
CA TYR A 130 7.87 5.76 -3.58
C TYR A 130 8.60 6.62 -4.61
N VAL A 131 9.13 7.76 -4.17
CA VAL A 131 10.04 8.55 -5.01
C VAL A 131 11.46 8.04 -4.79
N TYR A 132 12.02 7.48 -5.85
CA TYR A 132 13.40 7.02 -5.87
C TYR A 132 14.34 8.15 -6.30
N LYS A 133 15.60 8.08 -5.87
CA LYS A 133 16.68 9.02 -6.24
C LYS A 133 16.77 9.19 -7.75
N ASP A 134 16.69 8.08 -8.49
CA ASP A 134 16.55 8.13 -9.94
C ASP A 134 15.09 8.40 -10.34
N ARG A 135 14.84 9.64 -10.76
CA ARG A 135 13.52 10.08 -11.23
C ARG A 135 13.10 9.42 -12.54
N ASN A 136 14.03 8.87 -13.33
CA ASN A 136 13.71 8.11 -14.54
C ASN A 136 12.99 6.79 -14.19
N VAL A 137 13.42 6.10 -13.12
CA VAL A 137 12.74 4.90 -12.62
C VAL A 137 11.31 5.22 -12.21
N VAL A 138 11.11 6.30 -11.46
CA VAL A 138 9.78 6.78 -11.06
C VAL A 138 8.91 7.08 -12.28
N ALA A 139 9.44 7.77 -13.28
CA ALA A 139 8.73 8.08 -14.52
C ALA A 139 8.38 6.82 -15.34
N GLN A 140 9.24 5.80 -15.35
CA GLN A 140 8.94 4.52 -16.00
C GLN A 140 7.81 3.77 -15.28
N LEU A 141 7.84 3.72 -13.94
CA LEU A 141 6.80 3.08 -13.12
C LEU A 141 5.43 3.74 -13.31
N VAL A 142 5.38 5.07 -13.27
CA VAL A 142 4.16 5.85 -13.52
C VAL A 142 3.59 5.56 -14.90
N ARG A 143 4.42 5.61 -15.95
CA ARG A 143 4.00 5.29 -17.33
C ARG A 143 3.50 3.85 -17.47
N ARG A 144 4.12 2.88 -16.79
CA ARG A 144 3.64 1.48 -16.78
C ARG A 144 2.27 1.38 -16.11
N ALA A 145 2.07 2.04 -14.97
CA ALA A 145 0.78 2.05 -14.27
C ALA A 145 -0.33 2.68 -15.14
N GLU A 146 -0.06 3.82 -15.79
CA GLU A 146 -1.01 4.45 -16.73
C GLU A 146 -1.39 3.51 -17.89
N ARG A 147 -0.41 2.89 -18.54
CA ARG A 147 -0.64 1.92 -19.64
C ARG A 147 -1.41 0.69 -19.18
N ALA A 148 -1.18 0.24 -17.96
CA ALA A 148 -1.92 -0.86 -17.34
C ALA A 148 -3.33 -0.46 -16.86
N GLY A 149 -3.74 0.80 -17.07
CA GLY A 149 -5.10 1.28 -16.79
C GLY A 149 -5.37 1.63 -15.33
N PHE A 150 -4.32 1.79 -14.52
CA PHE A 150 -4.45 2.25 -13.13
C PHE A 150 -5.05 3.66 -13.08
N LYS A 151 -5.81 3.93 -12.03
CA LYS A 151 -6.70 5.10 -11.93
C LYS A 151 -6.21 6.21 -11.03
N ALA A 152 -5.21 5.96 -10.18
CA ALA A 152 -4.58 6.96 -9.33
C ALA A 152 -3.19 6.51 -8.86
N ILE A 153 -2.39 7.48 -8.42
CA ILE A 153 -1.09 7.26 -7.78
C ILE A 153 -1.22 7.52 -6.28
N ALA A 154 -0.93 6.53 -5.44
CA ALA A 154 -0.81 6.67 -3.99
C ALA A 154 0.65 6.96 -3.60
N LEU A 155 1.04 8.24 -3.63
CA LEU A 155 2.38 8.70 -3.30
C LEU A 155 2.65 8.58 -1.80
N THR A 156 3.63 7.77 -1.41
CA THR A 156 4.02 7.59 0.00
C THR A 156 5.03 8.66 0.42
N VAL A 157 4.67 9.47 1.43
CA VAL A 157 5.48 10.63 1.89
C VAL A 157 6.04 10.51 3.30
N ASP A 158 5.66 9.46 4.04
CA ASP A 158 6.06 9.21 5.43
C ASP A 158 7.27 8.28 5.56
N THR A 159 7.84 7.84 4.44
CA THR A 159 8.94 6.86 4.42
C THR A 159 10.18 7.41 3.70
N PRO A 160 10.75 8.56 4.10
CA PRO A 160 12.06 8.99 3.56
C PRO A 160 13.16 7.98 3.97
N ARG A 161 12.98 7.33 5.12
CA ARG A 161 13.74 6.16 5.58
C ARG A 161 12.76 5.08 6.00
N LEU A 162 13.16 3.83 5.84
CA LEU A 162 12.44 2.72 6.43
C LEU A 162 12.45 2.81 7.96
N GLY A 163 11.30 2.54 8.56
CA GLY A 163 11.16 2.36 10.01
C GLY A 163 11.95 1.15 10.50
N ARG A 164 12.38 1.20 11.76
CA ARG A 164 13.16 0.12 12.39
C ARG A 164 12.23 -0.97 12.89
N ARG A 165 12.03 -2.03 12.09
CA ARG A 165 11.30 -3.24 12.50
C ARG A 165 12.28 -4.25 13.10
N GLU A 166 12.24 -4.43 14.41
CA GLU A 166 13.21 -5.28 15.10
C GLU A 166 13.08 -6.77 14.75
N ALA A 167 11.86 -7.22 14.45
CA ALA A 167 11.63 -8.60 14.06
C ALA A 167 12.38 -8.95 12.75
N ASP A 168 12.35 -8.05 11.76
CA ASP A 168 13.13 -8.19 10.53
C ASP A 168 14.63 -8.22 10.78
N ILE A 169 15.13 -7.40 11.71
CA ILE A 169 16.55 -7.39 12.07
C ILE A 169 16.94 -8.73 12.72
N LYS A 170 16.14 -9.20 13.68
CA LYS A 170 16.36 -10.47 14.40
C LYS A 170 16.29 -11.67 13.45
N ASN A 171 15.36 -11.64 12.50
CA ASN A 171 15.16 -12.70 11.52
C ASN A 171 16.10 -12.60 10.30
N ARG A 172 16.86 -11.51 10.16
CA ARG A 172 17.65 -11.18 8.97
C ARG A 172 16.80 -11.26 7.70
N PHE A 173 15.65 -10.56 7.72
CA PHE A 173 14.66 -10.63 6.65
C PHE A 173 15.30 -10.43 5.27
N ALA A 174 14.98 -11.35 4.36
CA ALA A 174 15.29 -11.26 2.95
C ALA A 174 14.12 -11.80 2.14
N LEU A 175 13.92 -11.24 0.94
CA LEU A 175 12.95 -11.77 -0.01
C LEU A 175 13.35 -13.21 -0.40
N PRO A 176 12.44 -14.20 -0.37
CA PRO A 176 12.73 -15.55 -0.83
C PRO A 176 13.31 -15.55 -2.25
N PRO A 177 14.30 -16.40 -2.56
CA PRO A 177 15.07 -16.32 -3.80
C PRO A 177 14.25 -16.59 -5.07
N ASN A 178 13.09 -17.23 -4.93
CA ASN A 178 12.17 -17.48 -6.05
C ASN A 178 11.23 -16.29 -6.34
N LEU A 179 11.35 -15.18 -5.61
CA LEU A 179 10.52 -14.00 -5.74
C LEU A 179 11.36 -12.77 -6.06
N THR A 180 10.79 -11.86 -6.86
CA THR A 180 11.44 -10.59 -7.24
C THR A 180 10.45 -9.43 -7.19
N LEU A 181 10.96 -8.21 -7.12
CA LEU A 181 10.13 -7.00 -7.20
C LEU A 181 9.78 -6.70 -8.67
N LYS A 182 8.70 -7.31 -9.15
CA LYS A 182 8.34 -7.39 -10.57
C LYS A 182 8.17 -6.05 -11.29
N ASN A 183 7.82 -4.98 -10.57
CA ASN A 183 7.70 -3.65 -11.18
C ASN A 183 9.03 -3.06 -11.66
N PHE A 184 10.16 -3.50 -11.10
CA PHE A 184 11.50 -3.05 -11.50
C PHE A 184 12.13 -3.90 -12.60
N GLU A 185 11.53 -5.04 -12.92
CA GLU A 185 12.00 -5.92 -13.97
C GLU A 185 11.87 -5.22 -15.33
N GLY A 186 12.96 -5.22 -16.11
CA GLY A 186 13.03 -4.61 -17.43
C GLY A 186 13.09 -3.08 -17.44
N LEU A 187 13.23 -2.42 -16.28
CA LEU A 187 13.44 -0.97 -16.24
C LEU A 187 14.90 -0.61 -16.54
N ASP A 188 15.10 0.55 -17.15
CA ASP A 188 16.43 1.17 -17.17
C ASP A 188 16.72 1.74 -15.79
N LEU A 189 17.58 1.03 -15.08
CA LEU A 189 18.03 1.37 -13.74
C LEU A 189 19.34 2.22 -13.78
N GLY A 190 19.86 2.60 -14.96
CA GLY A 190 21.04 3.47 -15.08
C GLY A 190 22.29 2.93 -14.36
N LYS A 191 22.99 3.78 -13.57
CA LYS A 191 24.16 3.40 -12.75
C LYS A 191 23.82 2.45 -11.58
N MET A 192 22.60 1.94 -11.50
CA MET A 192 22.23 0.92 -10.53
C MET A 192 22.96 -0.40 -10.88
N THR A 193 24.19 -0.56 -10.37
CA THR A 193 24.89 -1.84 -10.35
C THR A 193 24.18 -2.76 -9.36
N VAL A 194 23.09 -3.38 -9.82
CA VAL A 194 22.54 -4.56 -9.16
C VAL A 194 23.55 -5.65 -9.44
N ASP A 195 24.21 -6.15 -8.39
CA ASP A 195 24.93 -7.41 -8.50
C ASP A 195 23.86 -8.46 -8.85
N LYS A 196 23.76 -8.81 -10.14
CA LYS A 196 22.68 -9.64 -10.73
C LYS A 196 22.67 -11.08 -10.18
N THR A 197 23.46 -11.33 -9.16
CA THR A 197 23.75 -12.66 -8.60
C THR A 197 22.96 -12.95 -7.32
N SER A 198 22.25 -11.98 -6.72
CA SER A 198 21.36 -12.24 -5.57
C SER A 198 20.10 -11.37 -5.51
N ASP A 199 18.92 -12.00 -5.50
CA ASP A 199 17.60 -11.34 -5.46
C ASP A 199 17.32 -10.61 -4.13
N SER A 200 17.94 -11.04 -3.02
CA SER A 200 17.96 -10.30 -1.75
C SER A 200 18.65 -8.94 -1.88
N GLY A 201 19.61 -8.83 -2.81
CA GLY A 201 20.32 -7.59 -3.13
C GLY A 201 19.37 -6.55 -3.73
N LEU A 202 18.46 -6.94 -4.63
CA LEU A 202 17.53 -6.02 -5.28
C LEU A 202 16.57 -5.35 -4.28
N ALA A 203 16.01 -6.10 -3.34
CA ALA A 203 15.10 -5.54 -2.33
C ALA A 203 15.82 -4.55 -1.40
N SER A 204 17.00 -4.92 -0.90
CA SER A 204 17.85 -4.04 -0.08
C SER A 204 18.30 -2.81 -0.85
N TYR A 205 18.56 -2.97 -2.15
CA TYR A 205 18.96 -1.90 -3.05
C TYR A 205 17.84 -0.90 -3.30
N VAL A 206 16.65 -1.37 -3.70
CA VAL A 206 15.48 -0.51 -3.95
C VAL A 206 15.11 0.26 -2.68
N ALA A 207 15.19 -0.36 -1.50
CA ALA A 207 15.03 0.33 -0.23
C ALA A 207 16.08 1.46 -0.02
N GLY A 208 17.32 1.25 -0.44
CA GLY A 208 18.39 2.26 -0.42
C GLY A 208 18.25 3.37 -1.48
N GLN A 209 17.39 3.18 -2.48
CA GLN A 209 17.11 4.16 -3.53
C GLN A 209 15.96 5.11 -3.18
N VAL A 210 15.22 4.89 -2.09
CA VAL A 210 14.21 5.86 -1.65
C VAL A 210 14.88 7.20 -1.33
N ASP A 211 14.35 8.27 -1.91
CA ASP A 211 14.94 9.60 -1.80
C ASP A 211 14.54 10.28 -0.48
N ARG A 212 15.54 10.58 0.35
CA ARG A 212 15.38 11.26 1.64
C ARG A 212 15.19 12.77 1.51
N THR A 213 15.42 13.31 0.32
CA THR A 213 15.33 14.76 0.03
C THR A 213 13.95 15.19 -0.48
N LEU A 214 12.98 14.26 -0.43
CA LEU A 214 11.61 14.50 -0.87
C LEU A 214 10.99 15.71 -0.17
N SER A 215 10.38 16.58 -0.97
CA SER A 215 9.65 17.75 -0.49
C SER A 215 8.45 18.05 -1.40
N TRP A 216 7.67 19.08 -1.08
CA TRP A 216 6.52 19.49 -1.90
C TRP A 216 6.88 19.85 -3.36
N LYS A 217 8.15 20.17 -3.67
CA LYS A 217 8.61 20.37 -5.06
C LYS A 217 8.52 19.09 -5.88
N ASP A 218 8.71 17.93 -5.24
CA ASP A 218 8.70 16.62 -5.89
C ASP A 218 7.27 16.15 -6.13
N VAL A 219 6.32 16.55 -5.28
CA VAL A 219 4.88 16.38 -5.54
C VAL A 219 4.49 17.17 -6.79
N LYS A 220 4.92 18.44 -6.88
CA LYS A 220 4.73 19.27 -8.09
C LYS A 220 5.35 18.64 -9.33
N TRP A 221 6.58 18.13 -9.22
CA TRP A 221 7.24 17.41 -10.31
C TRP A 221 6.45 16.17 -10.72
N LEU A 222 5.94 15.37 -9.79
CA LEU A 222 5.15 14.18 -10.10
C LEU A 222 3.91 14.53 -10.94
N GLN A 223 3.24 15.66 -10.63
CA GLN A 223 2.12 16.17 -11.43
C GLN A 223 2.51 16.59 -12.87
N THR A 224 3.79 16.86 -13.15
CA THR A 224 4.24 17.16 -14.51
C THR A 224 4.41 15.91 -15.38
N ILE A 225 4.47 14.72 -14.77
CA ILE A 225 4.74 13.46 -15.49
C ILE A 225 3.55 12.50 -15.55
N THR A 226 2.44 12.84 -14.90
CA THR A 226 1.18 12.08 -14.96
C THR A 226 -0.03 12.99 -14.90
N SER A 227 -1.11 12.58 -15.55
CA SER A 227 -2.43 13.18 -15.41
C SER A 227 -3.33 12.42 -14.44
N LEU A 228 -2.87 11.28 -13.89
CA LEU A 228 -3.62 10.53 -12.89
C LEU A 228 -3.78 11.36 -11.60
N PRO A 229 -4.93 11.23 -10.91
CA PRO A 229 -5.07 11.75 -9.55
C PRO A 229 -3.94 11.26 -8.65
N ILE A 230 -3.37 12.16 -7.86
CA ILE A 230 -2.34 11.84 -6.88
C ILE A 230 -2.93 11.93 -5.48
N LEU A 231 -2.88 10.79 -4.79
CA LEU A 231 -3.24 10.59 -3.40
C LEU A 231 -1.98 10.65 -2.54
N VAL A 232 -1.89 11.63 -1.65
CA VAL A 232 -0.74 11.75 -0.72
C VAL A 232 -0.97 10.86 0.50
N LYS A 233 -0.21 9.77 0.60
CA LYS A 233 -0.27 8.76 1.66
C LYS A 233 0.80 9.02 2.73
N GLY A 234 0.39 9.13 4.00
CA GLY A 234 1.29 9.28 5.14
C GLY A 234 1.23 10.65 5.83
N VAL A 235 0.16 11.41 5.60
CA VAL A 235 -0.06 12.70 6.28
C VAL A 235 -0.57 12.41 7.69
N LEU A 236 0.06 13.01 8.71
CA LEU A 236 -0.28 12.88 10.14
C LEU A 236 -0.72 14.20 10.80
N THR A 237 -0.59 15.34 10.10
CA THR A 237 -0.81 16.67 10.69
C THR A 237 -1.81 17.47 9.89
N ALA A 238 -2.54 18.36 10.56
CA ALA A 238 -3.48 19.26 9.88
C ALA A 238 -2.73 20.29 9.02
N GLU A 239 -1.51 20.67 9.41
CA GLU A 239 -0.61 21.58 8.72
C GLU A 239 -0.23 21.02 7.33
N ASP A 240 0.20 19.77 7.26
CA ASP A 240 0.47 19.08 5.99
C ASP A 240 -0.84 18.83 5.20
N GLY A 241 -1.94 18.61 5.91
CA GLY A 241 -3.30 18.55 5.35
C GLY A 241 -3.78 19.88 4.75
N LYS A 242 -3.23 21.03 5.15
CA LYS A 242 -3.65 22.37 4.72
C LYS A 242 -2.60 23.14 3.89
N ALA A 243 -1.38 22.63 3.76
CA ALA A 243 -0.31 23.26 2.98
C ALA A 243 -0.83 23.67 1.59
N LYS A 244 -0.42 24.83 1.03
CA LYS A 244 -0.90 25.31 -0.30
C LYS A 244 -0.57 24.29 -1.39
N LYS A 245 -1.59 23.74 -2.04
CA LYS A 245 -1.46 22.61 -2.95
C LYS A 245 -1.62 23.04 -4.39
N PRO A 246 -0.80 22.53 -5.31
CA PRO A 246 -1.06 22.68 -6.74
C PRO A 246 -2.37 21.97 -7.10
N THR A 247 -3.07 22.49 -8.10
CA THR A 247 -4.26 21.88 -8.72
C THR A 247 -3.98 20.41 -9.08
N GLN A 248 -4.95 19.51 -8.89
CA GLN A 248 -4.91 18.03 -9.08
C GLN A 248 -4.43 17.15 -7.90
N THR A 249 -4.00 17.70 -6.76
CA THR A 249 -3.73 16.85 -5.58
C THR A 249 -5.00 16.65 -4.76
N GLN A 250 -5.45 15.39 -4.60
CA GLN A 250 -6.51 15.05 -3.64
C GLN A 250 -5.88 14.34 -2.45
N PHE A 251 -6.36 14.67 -1.27
CA PHE A 251 -5.96 13.98 -0.04
C PHE A 251 -7.01 12.91 0.14
N LEU A 252 -6.57 11.67 0.18
CA LEU A 252 -7.25 10.75 1.08
C LEU A 252 -6.90 11.28 2.46
N LEU A 253 -7.81 12.08 3.02
CA LEU A 253 -7.93 12.19 4.46
C LEU A 253 -8.46 10.81 4.86
N PRO A 254 -7.63 9.91 5.40
CA PRO A 254 -8.20 8.72 5.99
C PRO A 254 -8.93 9.20 7.24
N THR A 255 -10.02 8.54 7.61
CA THR A 255 -10.66 8.78 8.91
C THR A 255 -9.65 8.66 10.06
N PHE A 256 -8.51 7.95 9.89
CA PHE A 256 -7.30 8.11 10.71
C PHE A 256 -5.99 7.98 9.92
N LEU A 257 -5.12 8.97 10.14
CA LEU A 257 -3.79 9.19 9.57
C LEU A 257 -2.92 7.91 9.51
N LEU A 258 -2.37 7.61 8.33
CA LEU A 258 -1.41 6.51 8.15
C LEU A 258 -0.07 6.89 8.77
N ALA A 259 0.25 6.31 9.92
CA ALA A 259 1.63 6.26 10.39
C ALA A 259 2.27 4.98 9.82
N SER A 260 3.25 5.11 8.92
CA SER A 260 4.14 4.00 8.53
C SER A 260 5.08 3.54 9.68
N GLY A 261 4.58 3.58 10.93
CA GLY A 261 5.16 3.16 12.19
C GLY A 261 4.33 2.13 12.97
N GLY A 262 3.40 1.44 12.31
CA GLY A 262 2.73 0.23 12.81
C GLY A 262 2.43 -0.74 11.65
N LEU A 263 3.49 -1.27 11.04
CA LEU A 263 3.70 -1.45 9.60
C LEU A 263 2.91 -2.53 8.81
N THR A 264 1.67 -2.87 9.18
CA THR A 264 0.57 -3.19 8.21
C THR A 264 -0.80 -3.21 8.90
N ILE A 265 -1.46 -2.07 9.05
CA ILE A 265 -2.93 -2.01 8.91
C ILE A 265 -3.24 -0.74 8.15
N SER A 266 -3.76 -0.90 6.94
CA SER A 266 -4.13 0.21 6.08
C SER A 266 -5.56 -0.01 5.64
N SER A 267 -6.49 0.44 6.48
CA SER A 267 -7.89 0.61 6.12
C SER A 267 -8.08 2.03 5.59
N TRP A 268 -8.47 2.14 4.33
CA TRP A 268 -8.87 3.41 3.75
C TRP A 268 -10.39 3.54 3.86
N CYS A 269 -10.87 4.45 4.70
CA CYS A 269 -12.22 4.98 4.59
C CYS A 269 -12.13 6.33 3.89
N VAL A 270 -12.97 6.54 2.88
CA VAL A 270 -13.17 7.83 2.22
C VAL A 270 -14.51 8.35 2.73
N GLU A 271 -14.52 9.57 3.27
CA GLU A 271 -15.76 10.34 3.51
C GLU A 271 -16.31 10.91 2.19
#